data_AF-A0A8H1YC86-F1
#
_entry.id   AF-A0A8H1YC86-F1
#
_cell.length_a   1.000
_cell.length_b   1.000
_cell.length_c   1.000
_cell.angle_alpha   90.00
_cell.angle_beta   90.00
_cell.angle_gamma   90.00
#
_symmetry.space_group_name_H-M   'P 1'
#
loop_
_entity.id
_entity.type
_entity.pdbx_description
1 polymer ?
#
loop_
_entity_poly.entity_id
_entity_poly.type
_entity_poly.pdbx_seq_one_letter_code
_entity_poly.pdbx_strand_id
1 'polypeptide(L)'
;MNVYEHNKNIRYHETLHNISLAKIYNEVINKYNAQVYIILDDDSSLTDTYFEAVKQISSNEVGMPVIYYDRKIINPCINGQIYSEGINIDANDTITTIGSGLVVGRDVASQLFKAYNSVFDERFYLYGVDTTFCFRLNKLKINDKIKIIDGFEHGLSRLERKNDKLTLFRKIERSNDLALQIRYYKEKKHWFLMMVLLLASSVKKFVTFQPQQYKYSTIIKTFVKGKHERQR
;
A
#
# COMPACT_ATOMS: atom_id res chain seq x y z
N MET A 1 18.47 1.27 -14.50
CA MET A 1 17.19 1.86 -14.93
C MET A 1 17.52 2.87 -16.00
N ASN A 2 17.07 2.63 -17.23
CA ASN A 2 17.30 3.56 -18.34
C ASN A 2 16.36 4.74 -18.20
N VAL A 3 16.79 5.94 -18.61
CA VAL A 3 16.01 7.17 -18.50
C VAL A 3 15.87 7.78 -19.88
N TYR A 4 14.63 8.06 -20.27
CA TYR A 4 14.30 8.71 -21.53
C TYR A 4 13.51 9.98 -21.21
N GLU A 5 13.92 11.11 -21.77
CA GLU A 5 13.23 12.39 -21.60
C GLU A 5 12.36 12.64 -22.84
N HIS A 6 11.04 12.73 -22.66
CA HIS A 6 10.11 12.99 -23.76
C HIS A 6 9.77 14.49 -23.89
N ASN A 7 9.92 15.25 -22.79
CA ASN A 7 9.85 16.72 -22.69
C ASN A 7 10.44 17.16 -21.33
N LYS A 8 10.61 18.47 -21.08
CA LYS A 8 11.22 18.99 -19.82
C LYS A 8 10.57 18.48 -18.53
N ASN A 9 9.29 18.09 -18.58
CA ASN A 9 8.49 17.74 -17.41
C ASN A 9 8.12 16.25 -17.32
N ILE A 10 8.49 15.42 -18.32
CA ILE A 10 8.14 14.00 -18.36
C ILE A 10 9.40 13.16 -18.55
N ARG A 11 9.64 12.28 -17.58
CA ARG A 11 10.75 11.33 -17.58
C ARG A 11 10.20 9.91 -17.56
N TYR A 12 10.61 9.10 -18.53
CA TYR A 12 10.29 7.69 -18.59
C TYR A 12 11.47 6.87 -18.07
N HIS A 13 11.19 6.00 -17.11
CA HIS A 13 12.17 5.17 -16.44
C HIS A 13 11.87 3.69 -16.71
N GLU A 14 12.81 2.96 -17.32
CA GLU A 14 12.62 1.58 -17.71
C GLU A 14 13.59 0.63 -16.99
N THR A 15 13.10 -0.56 -16.62
CA THR A 15 13.89 -1.67 -16.13
C THR A 15 13.43 -2.98 -16.76
N LEU A 16 14.39 -3.79 -17.23
CA LEU A 16 14.15 -5.16 -17.69
C LEU A 16 14.07 -6.15 -16.52
N HIS A 17 14.47 -5.71 -15.33
CA HIS A 17 14.28 -6.48 -14.10
C HIS A 17 12.91 -6.15 -13.52
N ASN A 18 12.19 -7.18 -13.08
CA ASN A 18 10.93 -7.03 -12.34
C ASN A 18 11.27 -6.47 -10.95
N ILE A 19 11.41 -5.16 -10.79
CA ILE A 19 11.74 -4.48 -9.51
C ILE A 19 10.46 -4.27 -8.69
N SER A 20 10.56 -4.23 -7.36
CA SER A 20 9.40 -3.95 -6.49
C SER A 20 8.91 -2.51 -6.63
N LEU A 21 7.59 -2.30 -6.49
CA LEU A 21 6.99 -0.97 -6.46
C LEU A 21 7.57 -0.11 -5.33
N ALA A 22 7.73 -0.69 -4.13
CA ALA A 22 8.32 0.01 -3.00
C ALA A 22 9.71 0.57 -3.32
N LYS A 23 10.55 -0.20 -4.04
CA LYS A 23 11.88 0.25 -4.45
C LYS A 23 11.79 1.35 -5.51
N ILE A 24 10.90 1.22 -6.49
CA ILE A 24 10.66 2.28 -7.50
C ILE A 24 10.23 3.59 -6.82
N TYR A 25 9.29 3.53 -5.88
CA TYR A 25 8.82 4.71 -5.16
C TYR A 25 9.93 5.36 -4.33
N ASN A 26 10.70 4.56 -3.59
CA ASN A 26 11.85 5.08 -2.84
C ASN A 26 12.92 5.69 -3.76
N GLU A 27 13.22 5.06 -4.90
CA GLU A 27 14.16 5.60 -5.88
C GLU A 27 13.71 6.97 -6.40
N VAL A 28 12.43 7.12 -6.73
CA VAL A 28 11.85 8.41 -7.17
C VAL A 28 11.96 9.47 -6.06
N ILE A 29 11.54 9.14 -4.84
CA ILE A 29 11.56 10.07 -3.69
C ILE A 29 13.00 10.49 -3.35
N ASN A 30 13.97 9.58 -3.44
CA ASN A 30 15.36 9.87 -3.13
C ASN A 30 16.04 10.68 -4.24
N LYS A 31 15.64 10.47 -5.50
CA LYS A 31 16.28 11.10 -6.67
C LYS A 31 15.79 12.52 -6.93
N TYR A 32 14.54 12.80 -6.64
CA TYR A 32 13.90 14.06 -7.00
C TYR A 32 13.55 14.85 -5.76
N ASN A 33 14.07 16.08 -5.63
CA ASN A 33 13.66 16.98 -4.55
C ASN A 33 12.34 17.65 -4.92
N ALA A 34 11.26 17.28 -4.24
CA ALA A 34 9.95 17.91 -4.36
C ALA A 34 9.40 18.29 -2.97
N GLN A 35 8.44 19.21 -2.91
CA GLN A 35 7.73 19.52 -1.66
C GLN A 35 6.81 18.36 -1.24
N VAL A 36 6.13 17.79 -2.22
CA VAL A 36 5.24 16.63 -2.09
C VAL A 36 5.50 15.64 -3.21
N TYR A 37 5.28 14.36 -2.94
CA TYR A 37 5.34 13.27 -3.92
C TYR A 37 3.95 12.68 -4.09
N ILE A 38 3.50 12.54 -5.34
CA ILE A 38 2.19 11.97 -5.66
C ILE A 38 2.42 10.58 -6.26
N ILE A 39 1.80 9.56 -5.68
CA ILE A 39 1.86 8.18 -6.16
C ILE A 39 0.56 7.86 -6.88
N LEU A 40 0.66 7.38 -8.12
CA LEU A 40 -0.48 7.11 -9.00
C LEU A 40 -0.33 5.72 -9.63
N ASP A 41 -1.45 5.01 -9.73
CA ASP A 41 -1.56 3.81 -10.54
C ASP A 41 -1.84 4.21 -12.00
N ASP A 42 -1.51 3.33 -12.94
CA ASP A 42 -1.62 3.58 -14.39
C ASP A 42 -3.07 3.74 -14.88
N ASP A 43 -4.04 3.25 -14.11
CA ASP A 43 -5.48 3.32 -14.39
C ASP A 43 -6.21 4.41 -13.55
N SER A 44 -5.48 5.34 -12.94
CA SER A 44 -6.05 6.41 -12.12
C SER A 44 -6.76 7.47 -12.98
N SER A 45 -8.05 7.71 -12.70
CA SER A 45 -8.84 8.79 -13.32
C SER A 45 -8.93 9.98 -12.37
N LEU A 46 -7.98 10.92 -12.50
CA LEU A 46 -7.88 12.08 -11.61
C LEU A 46 -8.88 13.18 -11.97
N THR A 47 -9.34 13.91 -10.95
CA THR A 47 -10.26 15.04 -11.10
C THR A 47 -9.57 16.36 -10.80
N ASP A 48 -10.14 17.47 -11.28
CA ASP A 48 -9.65 18.81 -10.94
C ASP A 48 -9.72 19.06 -9.43
N THR A 49 -10.77 18.56 -8.77
CA THR A 49 -10.94 18.67 -7.31
C THR A 49 -9.82 17.96 -6.56
N TYR A 50 -9.38 16.79 -7.02
CA TYR A 50 -8.20 16.10 -6.46
C TYR A 50 -6.97 17.01 -6.56
N PHE A 51 -6.70 17.59 -7.73
CA PHE A 51 -5.53 18.46 -7.90
C PHE A 51 -5.60 19.73 -7.03
N GLU A 52 -6.76 20.36 -6.91
CA GLU A 52 -6.93 21.51 -6.00
C GLU A 52 -6.67 21.11 -4.55
N ALA A 53 -7.13 19.94 -4.11
CA ALA A 53 -6.87 19.42 -2.78
C ALA A 53 -5.37 19.09 -2.56
N VAL A 54 -4.70 18.50 -3.56
CA VAL A 54 -3.25 18.22 -3.49
C VAL A 54 -2.43 19.51 -3.32
N LYS A 55 -2.81 20.62 -3.96
CA LYS A 55 -2.12 21.91 -3.81
C LYS A 55 -2.14 22.44 -2.37
N GLN A 56 -3.11 22.02 -1.56
CA GLN A 56 -3.20 22.41 -0.15
C GLN A 56 -2.31 21.57 0.77
N ILE A 57 -1.74 20.47 0.28
CA ILE A 57 -0.90 19.58 1.08
C ILE A 57 0.51 20.18 1.24
N SER A 58 0.92 20.36 2.49
CA SER A 58 2.24 20.86 2.87
C SER A 58 3.29 19.74 2.97
N SER A 59 4.57 20.10 3.08
CA SER A 59 5.67 19.12 3.18
C SER A 59 5.63 18.28 4.45
N ASN A 60 4.95 18.73 5.49
CA ASN A 60 4.78 18.02 6.76
C ASN A 60 3.50 17.18 6.82
N GLU A 61 2.75 17.05 5.73
CA GLU A 61 1.46 16.36 5.68
C GLU A 61 1.48 15.13 4.75
N VAL A 62 0.47 14.28 4.91
CA VAL A 62 0.15 13.17 4.01
C VAL A 62 -1.27 13.36 3.50
N GLY A 63 -1.44 13.52 2.19
CA GLY A 63 -2.75 13.55 1.55
C GLY A 63 -3.22 12.13 1.24
N MET A 64 -4.35 11.73 1.81
CA MET A 64 -4.99 10.44 1.53
C MET A 64 -6.32 10.67 0.81
N PRO A 65 -6.44 10.29 -0.47
CA PRO A 65 -7.66 10.51 -1.22
C PRO A 65 -8.79 9.61 -0.72
N VAL A 66 -10.02 10.14 -0.76
CA VAL A 66 -11.24 9.34 -0.63
C VAL A 66 -11.40 8.50 -1.89
N ILE A 67 -11.31 7.18 -1.75
CA ILE A 67 -11.43 6.25 -2.88
C ILE A 67 -12.85 5.71 -2.96
N TYR A 68 -13.42 5.82 -4.16
CA TYR A 68 -14.75 5.31 -4.47
C TYR A 68 -14.67 4.03 -5.29
N TYR A 69 -15.57 3.09 -4.99
CA TYR A 69 -15.85 1.94 -5.85
C TYR A 69 -17.36 1.71 -5.89
N ASP A 70 -17.92 1.69 -7.08
CA ASP A 70 -19.37 1.62 -7.33
C ASP A 70 -20.11 2.73 -6.54
N ARG A 71 -19.57 3.95 -6.60
CA ARG A 71 -20.08 5.17 -5.92
C ARG A 71 -20.08 5.09 -4.39
N LYS A 72 -19.41 4.11 -3.79
CA LYS A 72 -19.28 3.97 -2.33
C LYS A 72 -17.85 4.24 -1.92
N ILE A 73 -17.69 4.98 -0.82
CA ILE A 73 -16.39 5.14 -0.18
C ILE A 73 -15.92 3.78 0.30
N ILE A 74 -14.70 3.41 -0.08
CA ILE A 74 -14.05 2.17 0.34
C ILE A 74 -12.77 2.40 1.13
N ASN A 75 -12.17 3.59 1.00
CA ASN A 75 -10.97 4.03 1.72
C ASN A 75 -10.94 5.57 1.80
N PRO A 76 -10.19 6.14 2.74
CA PRO A 76 -9.40 5.45 3.76
C PRO A 76 -10.28 4.84 4.87
N CYS A 77 -9.67 3.99 5.69
CA CYS A 77 -10.28 3.52 6.94
C CYS A 77 -9.53 4.08 8.15
N ILE A 78 -10.28 4.54 9.13
CA ILE A 78 -9.83 5.09 10.41
C ILE A 78 -10.35 4.17 11.51
N ASN A 79 -9.45 3.63 12.34
CA ASN A 79 -9.79 2.67 13.40
C ASN A 79 -10.60 1.47 12.91
N GLY A 80 -10.31 1.02 11.69
CA GLY A 80 -11.00 -0.09 11.03
C GLY A 80 -12.38 0.24 10.48
N GLN A 81 -12.83 1.49 10.58
CA GLN A 81 -14.09 1.98 10.01
C GLN A 81 -13.83 2.81 8.75
N ILE A 82 -14.70 2.70 7.75
CA ILE A 82 -14.62 3.53 6.55
C ILE A 82 -14.78 4.99 6.96
N TYR A 83 -13.95 5.86 6.38
CA TYR A 83 -14.02 7.30 6.59
C TYR A 83 -15.44 7.85 6.39
N SER A 84 -15.83 8.75 7.29
CA SER A 84 -16.99 9.63 7.14
C SER A 84 -16.54 11.08 7.29
N GLU A 85 -17.22 11.99 6.60
CA GLU A 85 -16.91 13.42 6.65
C GLU A 85 -16.88 13.97 8.09
N GLY A 86 -15.97 14.91 8.34
CA GLY A 86 -15.82 15.58 9.63
C GLY A 86 -15.01 14.84 10.70
N ILE A 87 -14.44 13.66 10.40
CA ILE A 87 -13.54 12.98 11.34
C ILE A 87 -12.20 13.72 11.43
N ASN A 88 -11.80 14.08 12.65
CA ASN A 88 -10.43 14.49 12.97
C ASN A 88 -9.57 13.25 13.24
N ILE A 89 -8.38 13.21 12.66
CA ILE A 89 -7.42 12.11 12.86
C ILE A 89 -6.47 12.48 14.00
N ASP A 90 -6.45 11.66 15.04
CA ASP A 90 -5.48 11.77 16.14
C ASP A 90 -4.20 10.99 15.81
N ALA A 91 -3.08 11.41 16.42
CA ALA A 91 -1.80 10.72 16.31
C ALA A 91 -1.86 9.22 16.70
N ASN A 92 -2.78 8.83 17.60
CA ASN A 92 -2.95 7.45 18.07
C ASN A 92 -3.97 6.64 17.26
N ASP A 93 -4.70 7.27 16.32
CA ASP A 93 -5.61 6.53 15.45
C ASP A 93 -4.85 5.53 14.60
N THR A 94 -5.56 4.52 14.10
CA THR A 94 -5.00 3.57 13.12
C THR A 94 -5.57 3.86 11.75
N ILE A 95 -4.70 4.13 10.79
CA ILE A 95 -5.09 4.45 9.42
C ILE A 95 -4.69 3.32 8.48
N THR A 96 -5.53 3.08 7.49
CA THR A 96 -5.21 2.31 6.28
C THR A 96 -5.79 3.00 5.06
N THR A 97 -5.09 2.96 3.94
CA THR A 97 -5.57 3.49 2.65
C THR A 97 -5.05 2.64 1.48
N ILE A 98 -5.44 3.01 0.27
CA ILE A 98 -4.89 2.50 -0.99
C ILE A 98 -3.81 3.47 -1.49
N GLY A 99 -2.77 2.94 -2.14
CA GLY A 99 -1.64 3.73 -2.61
C GLY A 99 -1.93 4.71 -3.75
N SER A 100 -2.96 4.46 -4.57
CA SER A 100 -3.32 5.32 -5.69
C SER A 100 -3.83 6.69 -5.21
N GLY A 101 -3.23 7.76 -5.74
CA GLY A 101 -3.51 9.14 -5.37
C GLY A 101 -2.90 9.58 -4.03
N LEU A 102 -2.10 8.72 -3.38
CA LEU A 102 -1.42 9.05 -2.13
C LEU A 102 -0.42 10.20 -2.34
N VAL A 103 -0.50 11.22 -1.49
CA VAL A 103 0.43 12.35 -1.46
C VAL A 103 1.29 12.27 -0.22
N VAL A 104 2.61 12.28 -0.39
CA VAL A 104 3.59 12.22 0.71
C VAL A 104 4.40 13.52 0.74
N GLY A 105 4.24 14.31 1.79
CA GLY A 105 5.07 15.48 2.04
C GLY A 105 6.53 15.11 2.32
N ARG A 106 7.47 15.92 1.84
CA ARG A 106 8.92 15.66 1.97
C ARG A 106 9.39 15.48 3.40
N ASP A 107 8.84 16.23 4.35
CA ASP A 107 9.26 16.17 5.74
C ASP A 107 8.72 14.91 6.43
N VAL A 108 7.56 14.41 5.98
CA VAL A 108 7.04 13.09 6.38
C VAL A 108 7.88 11.97 5.78
N ALA A 109 8.21 12.06 4.49
CA ALA A 109 9.12 11.11 3.83
C ALA A 109 10.47 11.05 4.56
N SER A 110 11.02 12.20 4.94
CA SER A 110 12.29 12.30 5.69
C SER A 110 12.19 11.65 7.08
N GLN A 111 11.06 11.82 7.78
CA GLN A 111 10.82 11.16 9.08
C GLN A 111 10.74 9.64 8.93
N LEU A 112 10.03 9.14 7.92
CA LEU A 112 9.95 7.72 7.60
C LEU A 112 11.32 7.15 7.24
N PHE A 113 12.08 7.86 6.41
CA PHE A 113 13.43 7.46 6.03
C PHE A 113 14.36 7.41 7.26
N LYS A 114 14.32 8.41 8.14
CA LYS A 114 15.12 8.42 9.36
C LYS A 114 14.78 7.24 10.30
N ALA A 115 13.51 6.86 10.39
CA ALA A 115 13.07 5.78 11.26
C ALA A 115 13.28 4.37 10.68
N TYR A 116 13.16 4.22 9.36
CA TYR A 116 13.08 2.90 8.71
C TYR A 116 14.09 2.69 7.58
N ASN A 117 14.96 3.66 7.30
CA ASN A 117 15.92 3.69 6.19
C ASN A 117 15.27 3.63 4.79
N SER A 118 13.94 3.83 4.72
CA SER A 118 13.17 3.92 3.48
C SER A 118 11.80 4.54 3.78
N VAL A 119 11.13 5.10 2.79
CA VAL A 119 9.74 5.59 2.95
C VAL A 119 8.77 4.42 2.87
N PHE A 120 8.80 3.71 1.75
CA PHE A 120 8.07 2.47 1.51
C PHE A 120 8.92 1.25 1.89
N ASP A 121 8.29 0.22 2.43
CA ASP A 121 9.00 -0.98 2.88
C ASP A 121 9.40 -1.88 1.72
N GLU A 122 10.69 -1.89 1.39
CA GLU A 122 11.21 -2.66 0.25
C GLU A 122 11.13 -4.17 0.42
N ARG A 123 10.76 -4.68 1.61
CA ARG A 123 10.42 -6.10 1.79
C ARG A 123 9.15 -6.47 1.00
N PHE A 124 8.27 -5.50 0.74
CA PHE A 124 7.02 -5.67 0.02
C PHE A 124 7.21 -5.36 -1.46
N TYR A 125 6.62 -6.20 -2.31
CA TYR A 125 6.93 -6.21 -3.74
C TYR A 125 5.90 -5.47 -4.59
N LEU A 126 4.65 -5.94 -4.51
CA LEU A 126 3.52 -5.46 -5.29
C LEU A 126 2.38 -5.10 -4.34
N TYR A 127 1.83 -6.10 -3.62
CA TYR A 127 0.85 -5.87 -2.56
C TYR A 127 1.53 -5.55 -1.22
N GLY A 128 0.81 -4.78 -0.39
CA GLY A 128 1.23 -4.43 0.97
C GLY A 128 2.09 -3.17 1.08
N VAL A 129 2.48 -2.56 -0.05
CA VAL A 129 3.32 -1.36 -0.07
C VAL A 129 2.63 -0.17 0.62
N ASP A 130 1.39 0.09 0.25
CA ASP A 130 0.50 1.09 0.85
C ASP A 130 0.14 0.77 2.31
N THR A 131 -0.24 -0.49 2.57
CA THR A 131 -0.61 -0.95 3.91
C THR A 131 0.53 -0.79 4.90
N THR A 132 1.76 -1.12 4.48
CA THR A 132 2.95 -1.06 5.34
C THR A 132 3.49 0.35 5.50
N PHE A 133 3.26 1.23 4.51
CA PHE A 133 3.42 2.67 4.67
C PHE A 133 2.51 3.18 5.81
N CYS A 134 1.21 2.86 5.78
CA CYS A 134 0.29 3.21 6.86
C CYS A 134 0.73 2.63 8.21
N PHE A 135 1.18 1.36 8.26
CA PHE A 135 1.69 0.79 9.51
C PHE A 135 2.91 1.53 10.07
N ARG A 136 3.76 2.08 9.20
CA ARG A 136 4.91 2.89 9.62
C ARG A 136 4.45 4.23 10.22
N LEU A 137 3.46 4.89 9.62
CA LEU A 137 2.83 6.09 10.18
C LEU A 137 2.20 5.80 11.54
N ASN A 138 1.37 4.75 11.63
CA ASN A 138 0.72 4.31 12.87
C ASN A 138 1.74 4.03 13.99
N LYS A 139 2.86 3.35 13.66
CA LYS A 139 3.92 3.06 14.65
C LYS A 139 4.69 4.30 15.12
N LEU A 140 4.87 5.29 14.23
CA LEU A 140 5.51 6.56 14.58
C LEU A 140 4.56 7.52 15.29
N LYS A 141 3.25 7.24 15.32
CA LYS A 141 2.22 8.11 15.88
C LYS A 141 2.26 9.52 15.29
N ILE A 142 2.30 9.59 13.96
CA ILE A 142 2.31 10.85 13.21
C ILE A 142 1.05 10.99 12.33
N ASN A 143 -0.03 10.34 12.74
CA ASN A 143 -1.27 10.28 11.98
C ASN A 143 -2.06 11.59 12.01
N ASP A 144 -1.79 12.46 12.98
CA ASP A 144 -2.26 13.86 13.03
C ASP A 144 -1.81 14.70 11.82
N LYS A 145 -0.80 14.23 11.07
CA LYS A 145 -0.32 14.84 9.83
C LYS A 145 -1.11 14.42 8.59
N ILE A 146 -2.08 13.52 8.74
CA ILE A 146 -2.87 13.02 7.62
C ILE A 146 -4.00 13.99 7.33
N LYS A 147 -4.15 14.35 6.06
CA LYS A 147 -5.29 15.08 5.51
C LYS A 147 -6.05 14.17 4.57
N ILE A 148 -7.33 13.97 4.85
CA ILE A 148 -8.22 13.34 3.89
C ILE A 148 -8.53 14.37 2.81
N ILE A 149 -8.26 14.01 1.56
CA ILE A 149 -8.45 14.89 0.40
C ILE A 149 -9.51 14.31 -0.53
N ASP A 150 -10.11 15.19 -1.34
CA ASP A 150 -10.96 14.78 -2.44
C ASP A 150 -10.24 13.75 -3.29
N GLY A 151 -10.92 12.64 -3.59
CA GLY A 151 -10.36 11.56 -4.38
C GLY A 151 -11.20 11.24 -5.60
N PHE A 152 -11.21 9.97 -6.01
CA PHE A 152 -11.75 9.56 -7.29
C PHE A 152 -12.23 8.10 -7.28
N GLU A 153 -12.97 7.74 -8.32
CA GLU A 153 -13.39 6.36 -8.58
C GLU A 153 -12.17 5.53 -8.99
N HIS A 154 -11.95 4.38 -8.36
CA HIS A 154 -10.80 3.54 -8.64
C HIS A 154 -11.20 2.06 -8.71
N GLY A 155 -10.64 1.37 -9.71
CA GLY A 155 -10.88 -0.05 -9.94
C GLY A 155 -10.29 -0.90 -8.82
N LEU A 156 -11.14 -1.68 -8.13
CA LEU A 156 -10.62 -2.65 -7.17
C LEU A 156 -10.09 -3.88 -7.90
N SER A 157 -8.76 -4.04 -7.91
CA SER A 157 -8.09 -5.25 -8.42
C SER A 157 -8.56 -6.56 -7.75
N ARG A 158 -9.30 -6.48 -6.64
CA ARG A 158 -9.96 -7.61 -5.99
C ARG A 158 -11.27 -8.05 -6.65
N LEU A 159 -11.97 -7.16 -7.35
CA LEU A 159 -13.36 -7.35 -7.80
C LEU A 159 -13.52 -7.56 -9.31
N GLU A 160 -12.51 -7.27 -10.12
CA GLU A 160 -12.61 -7.49 -11.58
C GLU A 160 -12.61 -9.01 -11.93
N ARG A 161 -13.50 -9.45 -12.85
CA ARG A 161 -13.60 -10.85 -13.35
C ARG A 161 -12.36 -11.25 -14.14
N LYS A 162 -11.76 -12.41 -13.86
CA LYS A 162 -10.38 -12.72 -14.29
C LYS A 162 -10.17 -14.15 -14.74
N ASN A 163 -9.20 -14.33 -15.62
CA ASN A 163 -8.68 -15.64 -16.04
C ASN A 163 -7.87 -16.33 -14.91
N ASP A 164 -7.65 -17.63 -15.06
CA ASP A 164 -7.06 -18.48 -14.01
C ASP A 164 -5.61 -18.12 -13.66
N LYS A 165 -4.79 -17.78 -14.66
CA LYS A 165 -3.36 -17.45 -14.46
C LYS A 165 -3.18 -16.18 -13.64
N LEU A 166 -3.96 -15.14 -13.96
CA LEU A 166 -3.93 -13.86 -13.24
C LEU A 166 -4.45 -14.02 -11.80
N THR A 167 -5.40 -14.92 -11.59
CA THR A 167 -5.92 -15.27 -10.27
C THR A 167 -4.86 -15.97 -9.41
N LEU A 168 -4.10 -16.92 -9.97
CA LEU A 168 -3.02 -17.60 -9.27
C LEU A 168 -1.88 -16.65 -8.89
N PHE A 169 -1.44 -15.79 -9.81
CA PHE A 169 -0.42 -14.78 -9.56
C PHE A 169 -0.79 -13.89 -8.36
N ARG A 170 -2.00 -13.32 -8.37
CA ARG A 170 -2.49 -12.47 -7.27
C ARG A 170 -2.59 -13.22 -5.95
N LYS A 171 -3.00 -14.49 -5.99
CA LYS A 171 -3.04 -15.35 -4.81
C LYS A 171 -1.66 -15.55 -4.19
N ILE A 172 -0.63 -15.79 -5.01
CA ILE A 172 0.76 -15.92 -4.53
C ILE A 172 1.25 -14.61 -3.93
N GLU A 173 1.04 -13.48 -4.62
CA GLU A 173 1.51 -12.18 -4.14
C GLU A 173 0.85 -11.75 -2.83
N ARG A 174 -0.47 -11.93 -2.71
CA ARG A 174 -1.20 -11.68 -1.45
C ARG A 174 -0.75 -12.60 -0.32
N SER A 175 -0.34 -13.83 -0.65
CA SER A 175 0.20 -14.76 0.35
C SER A 175 1.56 -14.30 0.86
N ASN A 176 2.41 -13.79 -0.03
CA ASN A 176 3.70 -13.22 0.35
C ASN A 176 3.54 -11.97 1.22
N ASP A 177 2.69 -11.04 0.79
CA ASP A 177 2.35 -9.83 1.53
C ASP A 177 1.87 -10.17 2.95
N LEU A 178 0.83 -11.00 3.07
CA LEU A 178 0.28 -11.42 4.36
C LEU A 178 1.36 -12.03 5.28
N ALA A 179 2.20 -12.93 4.76
CA ALA A 179 3.28 -13.54 5.54
C ALA A 179 4.28 -12.51 6.07
N LEU A 180 4.67 -11.54 5.24
CA LEU A 180 5.60 -10.48 5.62
C LEU A 180 4.98 -9.49 6.63
N GLN A 181 3.69 -9.16 6.48
CA GLN A 181 2.98 -8.34 7.46
C GLN A 181 2.96 -9.01 8.84
N ILE A 182 2.65 -10.32 8.91
CA ILE A 182 2.68 -11.06 10.17
C ILE A 182 4.09 -11.02 10.77
N ARG A 183 5.11 -11.35 9.97
CA ARG A 183 6.49 -11.43 10.45
C ARG A 183 7.05 -10.10 10.94
N TYR A 184 6.76 -8.99 10.26
CA TYR A 184 7.45 -7.72 10.51
C TYR A 184 6.60 -6.66 11.22
N TYR A 185 5.28 -6.80 11.18
CA TYR A 185 4.37 -5.79 11.73
C TYR A 185 3.47 -6.30 12.84
N LYS A 186 3.42 -7.61 13.10
CA LYS A 186 2.69 -8.17 14.25
C LYS A 186 3.64 -8.60 15.35
N GLU A 187 3.22 -8.41 16.60
CA GLU A 187 3.98 -8.88 17.76
C GLU A 187 4.11 -10.41 17.74
N LYS A 188 5.28 -10.92 18.14
CA LYS A 188 5.62 -12.35 18.11
C LYS A 188 4.60 -13.23 18.84
N LYS A 189 4.04 -12.74 19.95
CA LYS A 189 3.03 -13.46 20.75
C LYS A 189 1.76 -13.78 19.94
N HIS A 190 1.47 -13.00 18.90
CA HIS A 190 0.31 -13.21 18.04
C HIS A 190 0.60 -14.08 16.80
N TRP A 191 1.87 -14.40 16.50
CA TRP A 191 2.23 -15.13 15.28
C TRP A 191 1.56 -16.49 15.20
N PHE A 192 1.66 -17.29 16.26
CA PHE A 192 1.06 -18.62 16.29
C PHE A 192 -0.45 -18.58 16.08
N LEU A 193 -1.15 -17.73 16.84
CA LEU A 193 -2.59 -17.56 16.73
C LEU A 193 -3.01 -17.15 15.31
N MET A 194 -2.30 -16.19 14.70
CA MET A 194 -2.59 -15.76 13.33
C MET A 194 -2.40 -16.91 12.32
N MET A 195 -1.32 -17.69 12.45
CA MET A 195 -1.07 -18.84 11.57
C MET A 195 -2.16 -19.92 11.69
N VAL A 196 -2.66 -20.17 12.92
CA VAL A 196 -3.77 -21.09 13.19
C VAL A 196 -5.08 -20.57 12.59
N LEU A 197 -5.42 -19.29 12.80
CA LEU A 197 -6.65 -18.69 12.25
C LEU A 197 -6.65 -18.68 10.72
N LEU A 198 -5.50 -18.44 10.08
CA LEU A 198 -5.36 -18.51 8.64
C LEU A 198 -5.54 -19.93 8.10
N LEU A 199 -4.99 -20.93 8.81
CA LEU A 199 -5.19 -22.33 8.46
C LEU A 199 -6.66 -22.72 8.60
N ALA A 200 -7.30 -22.38 9.72
CA ALA A 200 -8.71 -22.66 9.97
C ALA A 200 -9.61 -22.01 8.92
N SER A 201 -9.36 -20.75 8.54
CA SER A 201 -10.07 -20.05 7.46
C SER A 201 -9.90 -20.75 6.11
N SER A 202 -8.67 -21.21 5.81
CA SER A 202 -8.38 -21.96 4.59
C SER A 202 -9.10 -23.31 4.56
N VAL A 203 -9.08 -24.06 5.66
CA VAL A 203 -9.81 -25.33 5.81
C VAL A 203 -11.32 -25.12 5.68
N LYS A 204 -11.88 -24.11 6.36
CA LYS A 204 -13.30 -23.77 6.27
C LYS A 204 -13.72 -23.53 4.81
N LYS A 205 -12.98 -22.68 4.08
CA LYS A 205 -13.25 -22.40 2.66
C LYS A 205 -13.11 -23.64 1.78
N PHE A 206 -12.20 -24.56 2.12
CA PHE A 206 -12.05 -25.82 1.39
C PHE A 206 -13.27 -26.72 1.60
N VAL A 207 -13.71 -26.88 2.84
CA VAL A 207 -14.91 -27.68 3.20
C VAL A 207 -16.20 -27.06 2.63
N THR A 208 -16.29 -25.73 2.56
CA THR A 208 -17.46 -25.03 1.99
C THR A 208 -17.36 -24.77 0.48
N PHE A 209 -16.39 -25.38 -0.21
CA PHE A 209 -16.16 -25.23 -1.65
C PHE A 209 -16.04 -23.78 -2.13
N GLN A 210 -15.59 -22.88 -1.25
CA GLN A 210 -15.36 -21.47 -1.56
C GLN A 210 -13.97 -21.25 -2.16
N PRO A 211 -13.80 -20.27 -3.06
CA PRO A 211 -12.52 -19.99 -3.68
C PRO A 211 -11.48 -19.56 -2.64
N GLN A 212 -10.32 -20.20 -2.71
CA GLN A 212 -9.19 -19.92 -1.82
C GLN A 212 -8.47 -18.65 -2.22
N GLN A 213 -8.48 -17.65 -1.34
CA GLN A 213 -7.84 -16.36 -1.56
C GLN A 213 -6.31 -16.38 -1.41
N TYR A 214 -5.79 -17.33 -0.63
CA TYR A 214 -4.36 -17.45 -0.30
C TYR A 214 -3.85 -18.86 -0.55
N LYS A 215 -2.54 -18.97 -0.80
CA LYS A 215 -1.81 -20.24 -0.91
C LYS A 215 -1.00 -20.44 0.37
N TYR A 216 -1.48 -21.30 1.25
CA TYR A 216 -0.91 -21.48 2.59
C TYR A 216 0.58 -21.90 2.56
N SER A 217 0.97 -22.74 1.59
CA SER A 217 2.38 -23.12 1.41
C SER A 217 3.29 -21.93 1.09
N THR A 218 2.82 -20.96 0.31
CA THR A 218 3.54 -19.70 0.06
C THR A 218 3.62 -18.87 1.34
N ILE A 219 2.54 -18.81 2.14
CA ILE A 219 2.56 -18.08 3.42
C ILE A 219 3.65 -18.64 4.34
N ILE A 220 3.67 -19.97 4.57
CA ILE A 220 4.67 -20.59 5.45
C ILE A 220 6.09 -20.33 4.93
N LYS A 221 6.34 -20.60 3.64
CA LYS A 221 7.66 -20.46 3.03
C LYS A 221 8.19 -19.02 3.17
N THR A 222 7.36 -18.04 2.84
CA THR A 222 7.72 -16.61 2.92
C THR A 222 7.84 -16.15 4.36
N PHE A 223 6.97 -16.63 5.25
CA PHE A 223 7.07 -16.34 6.68
C PHE A 223 8.35 -16.90 7.28
N VAL A 224 8.81 -18.09 6.90
CA VAL A 224 10.06 -18.68 7.41
C VAL A 224 11.30 -18.03 6.78
N LYS A 225 11.30 -17.79 5.46
CA LYS A 225 12.41 -17.12 4.76
C LYS A 225 12.55 -15.64 5.16
N GLY A 226 11.43 -14.97 5.41
CA GLY A 226 11.38 -13.54 5.75
C GLY A 226 11.63 -12.62 4.57
N LYS A 227 11.56 -13.14 3.36
CA LYS A 227 11.79 -12.38 2.13
C LYS A 227 10.75 -12.80 1.11
N HIS A 228 10.33 -11.84 0.29
CA HIS A 228 9.41 -12.11 -0.81
C HIS A 228 10.01 -13.17 -1.76
N GLU A 229 9.19 -14.04 -2.37
CA GLU A 229 9.71 -15.12 -3.24
C GLU A 229 10.51 -14.60 -4.44
N ARG A 230 10.19 -13.38 -4.89
CA ARG A 230 10.90 -12.70 -5.99
C ARG A 230 12.19 -12.01 -5.55
N GLN A 231 12.39 -11.80 -4.26
CA GLN A 231 13.68 -11.37 -3.72
C GLN A 231 14.58 -12.61 -3.67
N ARG A 232 15.28 -12.82 -4.79
CA ARG A 232 16.35 -13.81 -4.89
C ARG A 232 17.59 -13.28 -4.17
#